data_AF-Q99P69-F1
#
_entry.id   AF-Q99P69-F1
#
_cell.length_a   1.000
_cell.length_b   1.000
_cell.length_c   1.000
_cell.angle_alpha   90.00
_cell.angle_beta   90.00
_cell.angle_gamma   90.00
#
_symmetry.space_group_name_H-M   'P 1'
#
loop_
_entity.id
_entity.type
_entity.pdbx_description
1 polymer ?
#
loop_
_entity_poly.entity_id
_entity_poly.type
_entity_poly.pdbx_seq_one_letter_code
_entity_poly.pdbx_strand_id
1 'polypeptide(L)'
;METLSFPRYNVAELVVHIRNKLLTGADGKNLSKSDFLPNPKSDVLYMIYMKALQLVYGVRLEHFYMMPMNIEVTYPHLMEGFLPVRSLFFYMDSFMPICRVNDFEIVDILNPRTNRTSRFLSGIINFIHFRETCLEKCEEFLLQNKSSMVRMQQLSNVHQEALMKLEKLNTVPAEEREEFKQFMDDIQELQHLLNEEFRQKTTLLQEEYAKMKSDISEKTKHLNEQKLSLVSLKEVEDNLKSKIVDSPEKLKNYKDKMKGTVQKLRSAREKVMEQYDIYRDSVDCLPSCQLEVQLYQKKSQDLADNREKLSSLLKESLNLEDQIESDSSELKKLKTEENSLIRMTTVKKEKLATARFKINKKQEDVKHYKQAMIEDCNKVQEKRDAVCEQVTTVNQEIHKIKSAIQQLRDTKKREILKSQEIFVNLKSALEKYHEGIEKVAEERSAKLEEKTAELKKRMVRMV
;
A
#
# COMPACT_ATOMS: atom_id res chain seq x y z
N MET A 1 -8.29 -1.30 45.40
CA MET A 1 -8.51 -0.47 44.20
C MET A 1 -8.81 -1.41 43.06
N GLU A 2 -10.06 -1.56 42.65
CA GLU A 2 -10.38 -2.31 41.42
C GLU A 2 -9.74 -1.54 40.26
N THR A 3 -8.67 -2.10 39.69
CA THR A 3 -8.11 -1.61 38.43
C THR A 3 -9.21 -1.75 37.38
N LEU A 4 -9.84 -0.63 37.01
CA LEU A 4 -10.94 -0.62 36.05
C LEU A 4 -10.42 -1.15 34.71
N SER A 5 -10.85 -2.36 34.34
CA SER A 5 -10.41 -3.03 33.11
C SER A 5 -10.99 -2.39 31.84
N PHE A 6 -12.04 -1.57 31.98
CA PHE A 6 -12.73 -0.80 30.95
C PHE A 6 -13.40 0.46 31.55
N PRO A 7 -13.68 1.50 30.73
CA PRO A 7 -14.37 2.71 31.16
C PRO A 7 -15.76 2.41 31.76
N ARG A 8 -16.15 3.15 32.81
CA ARG A 8 -17.50 3.05 33.39
C ARG A 8 -18.38 4.17 32.87
N TYR A 9 -19.41 3.79 32.14
CA TYR A 9 -20.41 4.73 31.64
C TYR A 9 -21.51 4.94 32.67
N ASN A 10 -21.95 6.18 32.82
CA ASN A 10 -23.15 6.51 33.56
C ASN A 10 -24.41 6.15 32.75
N VAL A 11 -25.58 6.13 33.39
CA VAL A 11 -26.85 5.74 32.74
C VAL A 11 -27.16 6.56 31.49
N ALA A 12 -26.81 7.85 31.47
CA ALA A 12 -27.05 8.69 30.29
C ALA A 12 -26.18 8.27 29.09
N GLU A 13 -24.91 8.00 29.33
CA GLU A 13 -23.96 7.51 28.32
C GLU A 13 -24.34 6.12 27.82
N LEU A 14 -24.78 5.23 28.71
CA LEU A 14 -25.26 3.90 28.35
C LEU A 14 -26.43 3.96 27.37
N VAL A 15 -27.44 4.79 27.65
CA VAL A 15 -28.58 4.98 26.74
C VAL A 15 -28.09 5.40 25.35
N VAL A 16 -27.15 6.34 25.26
CA VAL A 16 -26.61 6.81 23.98
C VAL A 16 -25.86 5.68 23.24
N HIS A 17 -24.97 4.97 23.92
CA HIS A 17 -24.20 3.89 23.30
C HIS A 17 -25.10 2.73 22.84
N ILE A 18 -26.08 2.33 23.64
CA ILE A 18 -26.99 1.21 23.33
C ILE A 18 -27.85 1.56 22.12
N ARG A 19 -28.39 2.78 22.04
CA ARG A 19 -29.14 3.27 20.87
C ARG A 19 -28.33 3.26 19.58
N ASN A 20 -27.04 3.57 19.67
CA ASN A 20 -26.19 3.67 18.49
C ASN A 20 -25.63 2.32 18.05
N LYS A 21 -25.50 1.35 18.96
CA LYS A 21 -24.71 0.12 18.73
C LYS A 21 -25.52 -1.18 18.79
N LEU A 22 -26.59 -1.22 19.56
CA LEU A 22 -27.32 -2.46 19.86
C LEU A 22 -28.77 -2.42 19.39
N LEU A 23 -29.48 -1.34 19.70
CA LEU A 23 -30.90 -1.20 19.36
C LEU A 23 -31.05 -0.31 18.14
N THR A 24 -31.34 -0.91 16.99
CA THR A 24 -31.62 -0.16 15.76
C THR A 24 -33.11 0.18 15.64
N GLY A 25 -33.43 1.27 14.94
CA GLY A 25 -34.82 1.62 14.62
C GLY A 25 -35.66 2.07 15.83
N ALA A 26 -36.87 1.51 15.95
CA ALA A 26 -37.87 1.93 16.95
C ALA A 26 -37.45 1.58 18.39
N ASP A 27 -36.85 0.41 18.60
CA ASP A 27 -36.43 -0.07 19.92
C ASP A 27 -35.41 0.88 20.58
N GLY A 28 -34.50 1.45 19.77
CA GLY A 28 -33.54 2.43 20.25
C GLY A 28 -34.19 3.77 20.63
N LYS A 29 -35.15 4.26 19.83
CA LYS A 29 -35.80 5.56 20.09
C LYS A 29 -36.52 5.60 21.43
N ASN A 30 -37.12 4.48 21.82
CA ASN A 30 -37.91 4.38 23.06
C ASN A 30 -37.06 4.14 24.31
N LEU A 31 -35.81 3.67 24.18
CA LEU A 31 -34.94 3.41 25.32
C LEU A 31 -34.61 4.70 26.08
N SER A 32 -34.87 4.79 27.36
CA SER A 32 -34.78 6.00 28.17
C SER A 32 -34.03 5.78 29.49
N LYS A 33 -33.68 6.85 30.21
CA LYS A 33 -33.05 6.73 31.54
C LYS A 33 -33.96 6.04 32.57
N SER A 34 -35.28 6.19 32.43
CA SER A 34 -36.28 5.52 33.29
C SER A 34 -36.33 4.01 33.10
N ASP A 35 -35.74 3.46 32.04
CA ASP A 35 -35.64 2.01 31.88
C ASP A 35 -34.49 1.40 32.68
N PHE A 36 -33.63 2.25 33.26
CA PHE A 36 -32.49 1.85 34.10
C PHE A 36 -32.63 2.29 35.56
N LEU A 37 -33.46 3.30 35.85
CA LEU A 37 -33.58 3.93 37.17
C LEU A 37 -35.02 3.91 37.71
N PRO A 38 -35.22 3.68 39.03
CA PRO A 38 -34.18 3.41 40.04
C PRO A 38 -33.61 2.00 39.94
N ASN A 39 -34.37 1.06 39.37
CA ASN A 39 -33.95 -0.30 39.02
C ASN A 39 -34.18 -0.52 37.52
N PRO A 40 -33.32 -1.27 36.83
CA PRO A 40 -33.51 -1.56 35.41
C PRO A 40 -34.71 -2.47 35.17
N LYS A 41 -35.43 -2.21 34.08
CA LYS A 41 -36.55 -3.05 33.63
C LYS A 41 -36.01 -4.35 33.03
N SER A 42 -36.40 -5.51 33.58
CA SER A 42 -35.85 -6.81 33.15
C SER A 42 -36.09 -7.10 31.67
N ASP A 43 -37.26 -6.76 31.14
CA ASP A 43 -37.64 -6.89 29.72
C ASP A 43 -36.75 -6.06 28.79
N VAL A 44 -36.43 -4.83 29.18
CA VAL A 44 -35.55 -3.95 28.39
C VAL A 44 -34.11 -4.49 28.38
N LEU A 45 -33.60 -4.93 29.53
CA LEU A 45 -32.27 -5.56 29.61
C LEU A 45 -32.19 -6.86 28.82
N TYR A 46 -33.24 -7.66 28.89
CA TYR A 46 -33.37 -8.90 28.16
C TYR A 46 -33.19 -8.67 26.65
N MET A 47 -33.90 -7.68 26.10
CA MET A 47 -33.75 -7.24 24.72
C MET A 47 -32.34 -6.75 24.40
N ILE A 48 -31.73 -5.92 25.26
CA ILE A 48 -30.36 -5.41 25.06
C ILE A 48 -29.33 -6.54 24.99
N TYR A 49 -29.41 -7.51 25.92
CA TYR A 49 -28.50 -8.65 25.94
C TYR A 49 -28.70 -9.57 24.74
N MET A 50 -29.94 -9.86 24.35
CA MET A 50 -30.22 -10.61 23.12
C MET A 50 -29.62 -9.92 21.88
N LYS A 51 -29.75 -8.61 21.79
CA LYS A 51 -29.21 -7.82 20.68
C LYS A 51 -27.68 -7.82 20.67
N ALA A 52 -27.05 -7.77 21.84
CA ALA A 52 -25.60 -7.91 21.95
C ALA A 52 -25.12 -9.29 21.45
N LEU A 53 -25.82 -10.37 21.83
CA LEU A 53 -25.49 -11.72 21.38
C LEU A 53 -25.75 -11.93 19.89
N GLN A 54 -26.84 -11.37 19.35
CA GLN A 54 -27.11 -11.30 17.91
C GLN A 54 -25.95 -10.63 17.16
N LEU A 55 -25.47 -9.50 17.67
CA LEU A 55 -24.38 -8.74 17.06
C LEU A 55 -23.04 -9.48 17.09
N VAL A 56 -22.72 -10.12 18.22
CA VAL A 56 -21.39 -10.71 18.46
C VAL A 56 -21.27 -12.13 17.92
N TYR A 57 -22.28 -12.97 18.14
CA TYR A 57 -22.26 -14.39 17.78
C TYR A 57 -23.21 -14.76 16.64
N GLY A 58 -24.08 -13.85 16.19
CA GLY A 58 -25.08 -14.17 15.18
C GLY A 58 -26.20 -15.08 15.68
N VAL A 59 -26.43 -15.16 16.99
CA VAL A 59 -27.50 -16.00 17.57
C VAL A 59 -28.85 -15.51 17.06
N ARG A 60 -29.64 -16.36 16.42
CA ARG A 60 -30.96 -16.00 15.90
C ARG A 60 -31.98 -15.93 17.04
N LEU A 61 -33.03 -15.13 16.88
CA LEU A 61 -34.06 -14.98 17.91
C LEU A 61 -34.67 -16.33 18.32
N GLU A 62 -34.95 -17.19 17.33
CA GLU A 62 -35.45 -18.55 17.52
C GLU A 62 -34.57 -19.41 18.44
N HIS A 63 -33.24 -19.24 18.41
CA HIS A 63 -32.32 -20.06 19.20
C HIS A 63 -32.50 -19.87 20.70
N PHE A 64 -33.01 -18.72 21.14
CA PHE A 64 -33.34 -18.50 22.55
C PHE A 64 -34.54 -19.33 23.02
N TYR A 65 -35.45 -19.69 22.10
CA TYR A 65 -36.66 -20.45 22.36
C TYR A 65 -36.50 -21.95 22.05
N MET A 66 -35.37 -22.39 21.48
CA MET A 66 -35.16 -23.80 21.17
C MET A 66 -34.81 -24.63 22.42
N MET A 67 -35.45 -25.80 22.55
CA MET A 67 -35.11 -26.79 23.56
C MET A 67 -33.84 -27.56 23.17
N PRO A 68 -32.86 -27.76 24.07
CA PRO A 68 -31.73 -28.64 23.79
C PRO A 68 -32.21 -30.07 23.51
N MET A 69 -31.77 -30.67 22.41
CA MET A 69 -32.23 -32.00 21.95
C MET A 69 -31.93 -33.15 22.94
N ASN A 70 -31.07 -32.92 23.92
CA ASN A 70 -30.55 -33.96 24.83
C ASN A 70 -31.24 -34.00 26.20
N ILE A 71 -32.40 -33.34 26.37
CA ILE A 71 -33.12 -33.31 27.66
C ILE A 71 -34.53 -33.85 27.46
N GLU A 72 -34.81 -35.05 27.97
CA GLU A 72 -36.17 -35.55 28.11
C GLU A 72 -36.89 -34.75 29.20
N VAL A 73 -37.78 -33.85 28.80
CA VAL A 73 -38.63 -33.09 29.73
C VAL A 73 -40.05 -33.60 29.65
N THR A 74 -40.56 -34.10 30.79
CA THR A 74 -41.91 -34.68 30.93
C THR A 74 -43.02 -33.71 30.56
N TYR A 75 -42.81 -32.40 30.75
CA TYR A 75 -43.79 -31.35 30.46
C TYR A 75 -43.15 -30.14 29.75
N PRO A 76 -42.93 -30.21 28.41
CA PRO A 76 -42.24 -29.15 27.67
C PRO A 76 -42.94 -27.78 27.74
N HIS A 77 -44.27 -27.76 27.81
CA HIS A 77 -45.07 -26.54 27.88
C HIS A 77 -44.80 -25.71 29.15
N LEU A 78 -44.41 -26.34 30.26
CA LEU A 78 -44.03 -25.63 31.48
C LEU A 78 -42.66 -24.93 31.33
N MET A 79 -41.82 -25.41 30.42
CA MET A 79 -40.48 -24.85 30.19
C MET A 79 -40.46 -23.70 29.18
N GLU A 80 -41.49 -23.55 28.35
CA GLU A 80 -41.53 -22.56 27.27
C GLU A 80 -41.28 -21.12 27.78
N GLY A 81 -41.83 -20.75 28.94
CA GLY A 81 -41.59 -19.44 29.56
C GLY A 81 -40.18 -19.27 30.17
N PHE A 82 -39.54 -20.37 30.59
CA PHE A 82 -38.21 -20.34 31.22
C PHE A 82 -37.07 -20.48 30.22
N LEU A 83 -37.33 -21.09 29.06
CA LEU A 83 -36.35 -21.35 28.01
C LEU A 83 -35.60 -20.09 27.57
N PRO A 84 -36.27 -18.98 27.23
CA PRO A 84 -35.57 -17.78 26.78
C PRO A 84 -34.63 -17.23 27.85
N VAL A 85 -35.05 -17.21 29.11
CA VAL A 85 -34.22 -16.71 30.23
C VAL A 85 -33.00 -17.59 30.43
N ARG A 86 -33.19 -18.91 30.43
CA ARG A 86 -32.10 -19.88 30.56
C ARG A 86 -31.12 -19.80 29.39
N SER A 87 -31.61 -19.76 28.16
CA SER A 87 -30.80 -19.66 26.95
C SER A 87 -30.01 -18.35 26.94
N LEU A 88 -30.65 -17.22 27.29
CA LEU A 88 -29.96 -15.95 27.42
C LEU A 88 -28.84 -16.04 28.47
N PHE A 89 -29.13 -16.56 29.66
CA PHE A 89 -28.11 -16.72 30.70
C PHE A 89 -26.94 -17.57 30.20
N PHE A 90 -27.20 -18.70 29.54
CA PHE A 90 -26.16 -19.57 29.01
C PHE A 90 -25.23 -18.85 28.01
N TYR A 91 -25.78 -18.10 27.06
CA TYR A 91 -24.97 -17.33 26.12
C TYR A 91 -24.23 -16.16 26.79
N MET A 92 -24.88 -15.48 27.73
CA MET A 92 -24.28 -14.38 28.48
C MET A 92 -23.15 -14.86 29.38
N ASP A 93 -23.31 -15.98 30.07
CA ASP A 93 -22.28 -16.57 30.93
C ASP A 93 -20.99 -16.89 30.15
N SER A 94 -21.13 -17.33 28.90
CA SER A 94 -19.99 -17.49 27.99
C SER A 94 -19.42 -16.16 27.46
N PHE A 95 -20.27 -15.16 27.23
CA PHE A 95 -19.89 -13.87 26.62
C PHE A 95 -19.29 -12.86 27.61
N MET A 96 -19.79 -12.80 28.85
CA MET A 96 -19.40 -11.80 29.83
C MET A 96 -17.91 -11.87 30.23
N PRO A 97 -17.28 -13.06 30.38
CA PRO A 97 -15.85 -13.15 30.60
C PRO A 97 -15.00 -12.52 29.47
N ILE A 98 -15.47 -12.61 28.22
CA ILE A 98 -14.82 -11.97 27.06
C ILE A 98 -14.90 -10.44 27.19
N CYS A 99 -16.01 -9.93 27.74
CA CYS A 99 -16.19 -8.53 28.09
C CYS A 99 -15.44 -8.11 29.38
N ARG A 100 -14.62 -9.01 29.96
CA ARG A 100 -13.91 -8.83 31.24
C ARG A 100 -14.82 -8.64 32.45
N VAL A 101 -15.98 -9.29 32.43
CA VAL A 101 -16.92 -9.37 33.54
C VAL A 101 -17.06 -10.83 33.95
N ASN A 102 -16.56 -11.17 35.13
CA ASN A 102 -16.50 -12.57 35.60
C ASN A 102 -17.51 -12.89 36.71
N ASP A 103 -18.26 -11.90 37.20
CA ASP A 103 -19.19 -12.04 38.32
C ASP A 103 -20.65 -11.79 37.89
N PHE A 104 -20.99 -12.18 36.66
CA PHE A 104 -22.34 -12.13 36.11
C PHE A 104 -23.12 -13.38 36.53
N GLU A 105 -24.30 -13.19 37.12
CA GLU A 105 -25.12 -14.28 37.64
C GLU A 105 -26.55 -14.23 37.09
N ILE A 106 -27.30 -15.32 37.21
CA ILE A 106 -28.70 -15.38 36.73
C ILE A 106 -29.60 -14.33 37.42
N VAL A 107 -29.27 -13.94 38.64
CA VAL A 107 -29.98 -12.89 39.39
C VAL A 107 -29.83 -11.51 38.73
N ASP A 108 -28.79 -11.28 37.93
CA ASP A 108 -28.58 -10.02 37.21
C ASP A 108 -29.47 -9.88 35.98
N ILE A 109 -30.09 -10.98 35.54
CA ILE A 109 -31.14 -10.99 34.51
C ILE A 109 -32.51 -10.87 35.17
N LEU A 110 -32.75 -11.66 36.22
CA LEU A 110 -34.07 -11.72 36.87
C LEU A 110 -34.37 -10.47 37.70
N ASN A 111 -33.41 -10.05 38.53
CA ASN A 111 -33.53 -8.96 39.50
C ASN A 111 -32.36 -7.96 39.35
N PRO A 112 -32.28 -7.26 38.20
CA PRO A 112 -31.16 -6.39 37.88
C PRO A 112 -31.04 -5.23 38.88
N ARG A 113 -29.78 -4.89 39.24
CA ARG A 113 -29.45 -3.74 40.08
C ARG A 113 -28.67 -2.71 39.28
N THR A 114 -29.10 -1.46 39.35
CA THR A 114 -28.57 -0.33 38.55
C THR A 114 -27.04 -0.28 38.49
N ASN A 115 -26.35 -0.33 39.63
CA ASN A 115 -24.89 -0.23 39.66
C ASN A 115 -24.20 -1.41 38.97
N ARG A 116 -24.73 -2.63 39.12
CA ARG A 116 -24.20 -3.85 38.49
C ARG A 116 -24.48 -3.86 37.00
N THR A 117 -25.73 -3.60 36.61
CA THR A 117 -26.14 -3.47 35.21
C THR A 117 -25.32 -2.40 34.48
N SER A 118 -25.09 -1.24 35.10
CA SER A 118 -24.28 -0.17 34.52
C SER A 118 -22.85 -0.64 34.23
N ARG A 119 -22.25 -1.41 35.14
CA ARG A 119 -20.93 -2.04 34.94
C ARG A 119 -20.95 -3.01 33.77
N PHE A 120 -21.93 -3.90 33.71
CA PHE A 120 -22.01 -4.97 32.71
C PHE A 120 -22.21 -4.41 31.31
N LEU A 121 -23.14 -3.48 31.16
CA LEU A 121 -23.36 -2.79 29.90
C LEU A 121 -22.11 -2.01 29.47
N SER A 122 -21.38 -1.40 30.42
CA SER A 122 -20.11 -0.74 30.10
C SER A 122 -19.06 -1.71 29.54
N GLY A 123 -18.94 -2.91 30.13
CA GLY A 123 -18.05 -3.95 29.62
C GLY A 123 -18.44 -4.41 28.21
N ILE A 124 -19.74 -4.67 27.98
CA ILE A 124 -20.27 -5.08 26.67
C ILE A 124 -20.02 -4.00 25.62
N ILE A 125 -20.33 -2.75 25.93
CA ILE A 125 -20.11 -1.61 25.02
C ILE A 125 -18.63 -1.47 24.69
N ASN A 126 -17.74 -1.57 25.68
CA ASN A 126 -16.29 -1.51 25.45
C ASN A 126 -15.82 -2.65 24.54
N PHE A 127 -16.31 -3.87 24.75
CA PHE A 127 -16.01 -5.00 23.86
C PHE A 127 -16.51 -4.76 22.43
N ILE A 128 -17.71 -4.21 22.25
CA ILE A 128 -18.24 -3.90 20.92
C ILE A 128 -17.35 -2.89 20.20
N HIS A 129 -16.92 -1.82 20.87
CA HIS A 129 -15.98 -0.85 20.28
C HIS A 129 -14.64 -1.51 19.89
N PHE A 130 -14.12 -2.39 20.75
CA PHE A 130 -12.92 -3.16 20.45
C PHE A 130 -13.10 -4.03 19.21
N ARG A 131 -14.20 -4.80 19.15
CA ARG A 131 -14.55 -5.67 18.02
C ARG A 131 -14.70 -4.88 16.72
N GLU A 132 -15.43 -3.76 16.74
CA GLU A 132 -15.58 -2.88 15.57
C GLU A 132 -14.22 -2.39 15.06
N THR A 133 -13.36 -1.93 15.98
CA THR A 133 -12.00 -1.47 15.63
C THR A 133 -11.15 -2.60 15.03
N CYS A 134 -11.29 -3.82 15.54
CA CYS A 134 -10.61 -5.00 14.99
C CYS A 134 -11.15 -5.37 13.60
N LEU A 135 -12.48 -5.36 13.42
CA LEU A 135 -13.11 -5.68 12.14
C LEU A 135 -12.73 -4.68 11.05
N GLU A 136 -12.70 -3.37 11.35
CA GLU A 136 -12.26 -2.34 10.40
C GLU A 136 -10.83 -2.60 9.92
N LYS A 137 -9.92 -2.98 10.83
CA LYS A 137 -8.54 -3.35 10.47
C LYS A 137 -8.50 -4.64 9.64
N CYS A 138 -9.26 -5.66 10.02
CA CYS A 138 -9.32 -6.92 9.27
C CYS A 138 -9.88 -6.69 7.85
N GLU A 139 -10.88 -5.84 7.68
CA GLU A 139 -11.45 -5.50 6.39
C GLU A 139 -10.42 -4.79 5.48
N GLU A 140 -9.59 -3.90 6.03
CA GLU A 140 -8.48 -3.29 5.28
C GLU A 140 -7.50 -4.36 4.76
N PHE A 141 -7.12 -5.33 5.61
CA PHE A 141 -6.25 -6.44 5.20
C PHE A 141 -6.90 -7.35 4.15
N LEU A 142 -8.19 -7.67 4.29
CA LEU A 142 -8.92 -8.49 3.32
C LEU A 142 -8.98 -7.81 1.95
N LEU A 143 -9.25 -6.50 1.92
CA LEU A 143 -9.28 -5.72 0.69
C LEU A 143 -7.89 -5.67 0.02
N GLN A 144 -6.83 -5.43 0.81
CA GLN A 144 -5.46 -5.45 0.32
C GLN A 144 -5.11 -6.83 -0.27
N ASN A 145 -5.42 -7.92 0.44
CA ASN A 145 -5.15 -9.28 -0.03
C ASN A 145 -5.89 -9.59 -1.34
N LYS A 146 -7.17 -9.21 -1.44
CA LYS A 146 -7.96 -9.37 -2.66
C LYS A 146 -7.34 -8.63 -3.84
N SER A 147 -6.85 -7.40 -3.63
CA SER A 147 -6.17 -6.63 -4.68
C SER A 147 -4.85 -7.28 -5.13
N SER A 148 -4.07 -7.83 -4.19
CA SER A 148 -2.82 -8.55 -4.48
C SER A 148 -3.09 -9.83 -5.27
N MET A 149 -4.13 -10.60 -4.92
CA MET A 149 -4.51 -11.81 -5.67
C MET A 149 -4.89 -11.49 -7.12
N VAL A 150 -5.69 -10.43 -7.34
CA VAL A 150 -6.04 -10.00 -8.71
C VAL A 150 -4.79 -9.62 -9.51
N ARG A 151 -3.85 -8.89 -8.91
CA ARG A 151 -2.59 -8.51 -9.56
C ARG A 151 -1.72 -9.73 -9.88
N MET A 152 -1.64 -10.69 -8.97
CA MET A 152 -0.90 -11.94 -9.18
C MET A 152 -1.48 -12.73 -10.36
N GLN A 153 -2.81 -12.85 -10.44
CA GLN A 153 -3.47 -13.52 -11.55
C GLN A 153 -3.20 -12.81 -12.89
N GLN A 154 -3.25 -11.48 -12.92
CA GLN A 154 -2.90 -10.71 -14.12
C GLN A 154 -1.45 -10.95 -14.57
N LEU A 155 -0.49 -10.93 -13.64
CA LEU A 155 0.92 -11.19 -13.95
C LEU A 155 1.14 -12.63 -14.43
N SER A 156 0.45 -13.60 -13.83
CA SER A 156 0.50 -15.01 -14.26
C SER A 156 0.04 -15.16 -15.71
N ASN A 157 -1.05 -14.50 -16.09
CA ASN A 157 -1.56 -14.55 -17.46
C ASN A 157 -0.55 -13.94 -18.46
N VAL A 158 0.00 -12.77 -18.15
CA VAL A 158 1.01 -12.11 -19.00
C VAL A 158 2.27 -12.96 -19.13
N HIS A 159 2.70 -13.61 -18.04
CA HIS A 159 3.84 -14.52 -18.07
C HIS A 159 3.59 -15.73 -18.97
N GLN A 160 2.41 -16.35 -18.88
CA GLN A 160 2.02 -17.47 -19.73
C GLN A 160 1.97 -17.08 -21.21
N GLU A 161 1.42 -15.90 -21.53
CA GLU A 161 1.42 -15.38 -22.90
C GLU A 161 2.85 -15.14 -23.44
N ALA A 162 3.75 -14.64 -22.59
CA ALA A 162 5.15 -14.43 -22.97
C ALA A 162 5.86 -15.77 -23.23
N LEU A 163 5.62 -16.79 -22.42
CA LEU A 163 6.15 -18.13 -22.63
C LEU A 163 5.65 -18.74 -23.95
N MET A 164 4.36 -18.62 -24.27
CA MET A 164 3.81 -19.09 -25.55
C MET A 164 4.44 -18.38 -26.76
N LYS A 165 4.75 -17.08 -26.64
CA LYS A 165 5.46 -16.35 -27.71
C LYS A 165 6.90 -16.82 -27.86
N LEU A 166 7.58 -17.07 -26.75
CA LEU A 166 8.97 -17.53 -26.75
C LEU A 166 9.07 -18.95 -27.33
N GLU A 167 8.11 -19.83 -27.01
CA GLU A 167 8.02 -21.17 -27.61
C GLU A 167 7.86 -21.08 -29.13
N LYS A 168 6.94 -20.24 -29.62
CA LYS A 168 6.74 -20.02 -31.07
C LYS A 168 8.00 -19.52 -31.79
N LEU A 169 8.79 -18.66 -31.16
CA LEU A 169 10.03 -18.13 -31.74
C LEU A 169 11.17 -19.17 -31.73
N ASN A 170 11.22 -20.04 -30.73
CA ASN A 170 12.24 -21.09 -30.64
C ASN A 170 11.93 -22.30 -31.53
N THR A 171 10.67 -22.50 -31.91
CA THR A 171 10.29 -23.52 -32.88
C THR A 171 10.50 -22.99 -34.30
N VAL A 172 11.64 -23.30 -34.90
CA VAL A 172 11.83 -23.09 -36.34
C VAL A 172 10.90 -24.06 -37.10
N PRO A 173 9.98 -23.57 -37.94
CA PRO A 173 9.12 -24.41 -38.77
C PRO A 173 9.92 -25.47 -39.53
N ALA A 174 9.32 -26.66 -39.71
CA ALA A 174 9.98 -27.74 -40.46
C ALA A 174 10.30 -27.32 -41.90
N GLU A 175 9.41 -26.54 -42.51
CA GLU A 175 9.56 -25.94 -43.85
C GLU A 175 10.80 -25.04 -43.92
N GLU A 176 10.94 -24.07 -43.01
CA GLU A 176 12.12 -23.19 -42.96
C GLU A 176 13.42 -23.97 -42.72
N ARG A 177 13.39 -25.03 -41.90
CA ARG A 177 14.55 -25.89 -41.70
C ARG A 177 14.96 -26.66 -42.95
N GLU A 178 13.99 -27.12 -43.72
CA GLU A 178 14.22 -27.85 -44.97
C GLU A 178 14.74 -26.90 -46.05
N GLU A 179 14.16 -25.70 -46.17
CA GLU A 179 14.66 -24.63 -47.06
C GLU A 179 16.11 -24.24 -46.71
N PHE A 180 16.41 -24.02 -45.43
CA PHE A 180 17.76 -23.66 -45.00
C PHE A 180 18.77 -24.77 -45.31
N LYS A 181 18.37 -26.03 -45.13
CA LYS A 181 19.20 -27.18 -45.48
C LYS A 181 19.44 -27.26 -46.99
N GLN A 182 18.39 -27.10 -47.81
CA GLN A 182 18.51 -27.05 -49.26
C GLN A 182 19.48 -25.96 -49.71
N PHE A 183 19.36 -24.75 -49.15
CA PHE A 183 20.31 -23.67 -49.46
C PHE A 183 21.75 -23.99 -49.04
N MET A 184 21.96 -24.65 -47.90
CA MET A 184 23.31 -25.08 -47.53
C MET A 184 23.88 -26.11 -48.49
N ASP A 185 23.06 -27.09 -48.89
CA ASP A 185 23.46 -28.15 -49.82
C ASP A 185 23.80 -27.54 -51.20
N ASP A 186 22.96 -26.63 -51.70
CA ASP A 186 23.19 -25.89 -52.96
C ASP A 186 24.49 -25.05 -52.90
N ILE A 187 24.76 -24.37 -51.78
CA ILE A 187 26.00 -23.59 -51.59
C ILE A 187 27.22 -24.51 -51.59
N GLN A 188 27.13 -25.67 -50.95
CA GLN A 188 28.23 -26.65 -50.93
C GLN A 188 28.48 -27.23 -52.32
N GLU A 189 27.43 -27.57 -53.07
CA GLU A 189 27.54 -28.08 -54.43
C GLU A 189 28.15 -27.04 -55.36
N LEU A 190 27.69 -25.79 -55.29
CA LEU A 190 28.25 -24.68 -56.07
C LEU A 190 29.72 -24.42 -55.72
N GLN A 191 30.10 -24.47 -54.44
CA GLN A 191 31.50 -24.36 -54.04
C GLN A 191 32.35 -25.51 -54.57
N HIS A 192 31.81 -26.73 -54.58
CA HIS A 192 32.51 -27.91 -55.10
C HIS A 192 32.73 -27.80 -56.61
N LEU A 193 31.67 -27.54 -57.37
CA LEU A 193 31.72 -27.32 -58.82
C LEU A 193 32.70 -26.22 -59.19
N LEU A 194 32.62 -25.07 -58.53
CA LEU A 194 33.52 -23.95 -58.77
C LEU A 194 34.98 -24.38 -58.55
N ASN A 195 35.28 -25.03 -57.43
CA ASN A 195 36.66 -25.40 -57.12
C ASN A 195 37.21 -26.49 -58.06
N GLU A 196 36.41 -27.49 -58.42
CA GLU A 196 36.84 -28.56 -59.31
C GLU A 196 37.01 -28.09 -60.76
N GLU A 197 36.03 -27.38 -61.32
CA GLU A 197 36.11 -26.89 -62.70
C GLU A 197 37.27 -25.89 -62.86
N PHE A 198 37.45 -24.97 -61.92
CA PHE A 198 38.56 -24.03 -61.97
C PHE A 198 39.92 -24.76 -61.86
N ARG A 199 40.03 -25.78 -61.01
CA ARG A 199 41.26 -26.58 -60.92
C ARG A 199 41.55 -27.33 -62.21
N GLN A 200 40.57 -28.05 -62.76
CA GLN A 200 40.73 -28.80 -64.01
C GLN A 200 41.13 -27.88 -65.16
N LYS A 201 40.44 -26.74 -65.31
CA LYS A 201 40.75 -25.75 -66.35
C LYS A 201 42.15 -25.17 -66.20
N THR A 202 42.60 -24.91 -64.96
CA THR A 202 43.95 -24.43 -64.67
C THR A 202 45.01 -25.46 -65.03
N THR A 203 44.78 -26.75 -64.71
CA THR A 203 45.70 -27.84 -65.05
C THR A 203 45.82 -28.02 -66.57
N LEU A 204 44.69 -28.06 -67.30
CA LEU A 204 44.70 -28.17 -68.76
C LEU A 204 45.45 -27.01 -69.43
N LEU A 205 45.21 -25.78 -68.97
CA LEU A 205 45.94 -24.60 -69.48
C LEU A 205 47.44 -24.68 -69.21
N GLN A 206 47.87 -25.21 -68.05
CA GLN A 206 49.29 -25.40 -67.73
C GLN A 206 49.94 -26.47 -68.62
N GLU A 207 49.24 -27.57 -68.91
CA GLU A 207 49.71 -28.63 -69.81
C GLU A 207 49.86 -28.14 -71.25
N GLU A 208 48.86 -27.42 -71.76
CA GLU A 208 48.92 -26.78 -73.09
C GLU A 208 50.08 -25.79 -73.19
N TYR A 209 50.26 -24.95 -72.16
CA TYR A 209 51.38 -24.01 -72.09
C TYR A 209 52.74 -24.73 -72.07
N ALA A 210 52.87 -25.80 -71.29
CA ALA A 210 54.11 -26.58 -71.22
C ALA A 210 54.44 -27.26 -72.56
N LYS A 211 53.43 -27.81 -73.25
CA LYS A 211 53.58 -28.39 -74.58
C LYS A 211 54.01 -27.35 -75.61
N MET A 212 53.35 -26.20 -75.62
CA MET A 212 53.70 -25.12 -76.54
C MET A 212 55.11 -24.58 -76.30
N LYS A 213 55.55 -24.52 -75.04
CA LYS A 213 56.93 -24.15 -74.67
C LYS A 213 57.96 -25.19 -75.15
N SER A 214 57.62 -26.47 -75.04
CA SER A 214 58.45 -27.57 -75.58
C SER A 214 58.60 -27.47 -77.10
N ASP A 215 57.49 -27.28 -77.81
CA ASP A 215 57.48 -27.13 -79.28
C ASP A 215 58.31 -25.92 -79.74
N ILE A 216 58.23 -24.78 -79.02
CA ILE A 216 59.04 -23.59 -79.30
C ILE A 216 60.53 -23.90 -79.12
N SER A 217 60.89 -24.61 -78.04
CA SER A 217 62.28 -24.99 -77.76
C SER A 217 62.84 -25.91 -78.84
N GLU A 218 62.07 -26.92 -79.26
CA GLU A 218 62.47 -27.86 -80.31
C GLU A 218 62.65 -27.18 -81.66
N LYS A 219 61.68 -26.34 -82.07
CA LYS A 219 61.79 -25.53 -83.30
C LYS A 219 62.98 -24.59 -83.26
N THR A 220 63.28 -24.00 -82.10
CA THR A 220 64.45 -23.11 -81.91
C THR A 220 65.76 -23.88 -82.06
N LYS A 221 65.84 -25.10 -81.50
CA LYS A 221 67.00 -25.99 -81.67
C LYS A 221 67.21 -26.36 -83.13
N HIS A 222 66.16 -26.79 -83.82
CA HIS A 222 66.26 -27.19 -85.22
C HIS A 222 66.63 -26.02 -86.13
N LEU A 223 66.10 -24.81 -85.86
CA LEU A 223 66.51 -23.59 -86.55
C LEU A 223 68.01 -23.30 -86.39
N ASN A 224 68.57 -23.52 -85.20
CA ASN A 224 70.00 -23.32 -84.94
C ASN A 224 70.87 -24.36 -85.63
N GLU A 225 70.45 -25.62 -85.70
CA GLU A 225 71.12 -26.67 -86.49
C GLU A 225 71.14 -26.31 -87.98
N GLN A 226 70.01 -25.87 -88.53
CA GLN A 226 69.94 -25.42 -89.93
C GLN A 226 70.85 -24.23 -90.20
N LYS A 227 70.93 -23.26 -89.27
CA LYS A 227 71.88 -22.14 -89.38
C LYS A 227 73.33 -22.62 -89.42
N LEU A 228 73.71 -23.58 -88.57
CA LEU A 228 75.04 -24.18 -88.56
C LEU A 228 75.35 -24.90 -89.88
N SER A 229 74.42 -25.71 -90.40
CA SER A 229 74.59 -26.36 -91.71
C SER A 229 74.68 -25.36 -92.86
N LEU A 230 73.97 -24.24 -92.77
CA LEU A 230 74.02 -23.19 -93.78
C LEU A 230 75.38 -22.48 -93.78
N VAL A 231 76.00 -22.29 -92.61
CA VAL A 231 77.36 -21.75 -92.49
C VAL A 231 78.39 -22.73 -93.07
N SER A 232 78.32 -24.01 -92.74
CA SER A 232 79.26 -25.01 -93.26
C SER A 232 79.14 -25.20 -94.77
N LEU A 233 77.92 -25.22 -95.32
CA LEU A 233 77.69 -25.24 -96.76
C LEU A 233 78.24 -24.00 -97.46
N LYS A 234 78.20 -22.84 -96.79
CA LYS A 234 78.74 -21.59 -97.31
C LYS A 234 80.27 -21.59 -97.33
N GLU A 235 80.92 -22.18 -96.32
CA GLU A 235 82.37 -22.41 -96.34
C GLU A 235 82.78 -23.33 -97.50
N VAL A 236 82.00 -24.38 -97.77
CA VAL A 236 82.23 -25.26 -98.94
C VAL A 236 82.00 -24.51 -100.24
N GLU A 237 80.96 -23.68 -100.35
CA GLU A 237 80.70 -22.83 -101.53
C GLU A 237 81.89 -21.91 -101.83
N ASP A 238 82.43 -21.23 -100.80
CA ASP A 238 83.54 -20.31 -100.96
C ASP A 238 84.85 -21.05 -101.29
N ASN A 239 85.05 -22.25 -100.74
CA ASN A 239 86.19 -23.12 -101.08
C ASN A 239 86.08 -23.71 -102.51
N LEU A 240 84.86 -23.94 -103.01
CA LEU A 240 84.64 -24.37 -104.39
C LEU A 240 84.76 -23.19 -105.38
N LYS A 241 84.33 -21.99 -105.00
CA LYS A 241 84.50 -20.77 -105.81
C LYS A 241 85.97 -20.43 -106.05
N SER A 242 86.86 -20.69 -105.08
CA SER A 242 88.30 -20.47 -105.27
C SER A 242 88.95 -21.44 -106.28
N LYS A 243 88.28 -22.54 -106.65
CA LYS A 243 88.80 -23.59 -107.55
C LYS A 243 88.27 -23.55 -108.99
N ILE A 244 87.44 -22.58 -109.34
CA ILE A 244 86.81 -22.54 -110.68
C ILE A 244 87.33 -21.33 -111.47
N VAL A 245 88.16 -21.64 -112.47
CA VAL A 245 88.79 -20.74 -113.44
C VAL A 245 87.78 -20.21 -114.48
N ASP A 246 88.10 -19.00 -114.93
CA ASP A 246 87.31 -18.05 -115.71
C ASP A 246 86.94 -18.48 -117.14
N SER A 247 85.69 -18.18 -117.50
CA SER A 247 85.28 -17.89 -118.88
C SER A 247 84.34 -16.69 -118.86
N PRO A 248 84.49 -15.70 -119.76
CA PRO A 248 83.92 -14.35 -119.59
C PRO A 248 82.39 -14.29 -119.62
N GLU A 249 81.71 -15.32 -120.12
CA GLU A 249 80.24 -15.38 -120.08
C GLU A 249 79.66 -15.69 -118.70
N LYS A 250 80.46 -16.28 -117.78
CA LYS A 250 80.05 -16.46 -116.37
C LYS A 250 79.99 -15.12 -115.62
N LEU A 251 80.72 -14.10 -116.05
CA LEU A 251 80.80 -12.80 -115.37
C LEU A 251 79.48 -12.01 -115.43
N LYS A 252 78.72 -12.14 -116.54
CA LYS A 252 77.37 -11.55 -116.66
C LYS A 252 76.35 -12.27 -115.78
N ASN A 253 76.34 -13.60 -115.84
CA ASN A 253 75.48 -14.43 -115.00
C ASN A 253 75.82 -14.28 -113.49
N TYR A 254 77.10 -14.10 -113.16
CA TYR A 254 77.57 -13.81 -111.81
C TYR A 254 77.14 -12.42 -111.36
N LYS A 255 77.22 -11.40 -112.22
CA LYS A 255 76.74 -10.05 -111.90
C LYS A 255 75.23 -10.02 -111.66
N ASP A 256 74.44 -10.76 -112.43
CA ASP A 256 72.99 -10.88 -112.23
C ASP A 256 72.64 -11.69 -110.98
N LYS A 257 73.34 -12.81 -110.73
CA LYS A 257 73.23 -13.54 -109.46
C LYS A 257 73.65 -12.68 -108.27
N MET A 258 74.73 -11.92 -108.37
CA MET A 258 75.22 -11.03 -107.32
C MET A 258 74.23 -9.89 -107.07
N LYS A 259 73.66 -9.29 -108.13
CA LYS A 259 72.60 -8.29 -108.00
C LYS A 259 71.37 -8.88 -107.32
N GLY A 260 70.97 -10.10 -107.67
CA GLY A 260 69.91 -10.85 -106.99
C GLY A 260 70.23 -11.15 -105.53
N THR A 261 71.46 -11.54 -105.20
CA THR A 261 71.92 -11.82 -103.83
C THR A 261 71.99 -10.55 -103.00
N VAL A 262 72.53 -9.46 -103.54
CA VAL A 262 72.56 -8.15 -102.88
C VAL A 262 71.13 -7.65 -102.63
N GLN A 263 70.22 -7.82 -103.60
CA GLN A 263 68.81 -7.47 -103.42
C GLN A 263 68.14 -8.33 -102.35
N LYS A 264 68.40 -9.64 -102.33
CA LYS A 264 67.92 -10.55 -101.27
C LYS A 264 68.48 -10.18 -99.90
N LEU A 265 69.76 -9.83 -99.80
CA LEU A 265 70.40 -9.40 -98.55
C LEU A 265 69.85 -8.05 -98.08
N ARG A 266 69.60 -7.11 -98.99
CA ARG A 266 68.91 -5.84 -98.65
C ARG A 266 67.50 -6.11 -98.12
N SER A 267 66.73 -6.94 -98.82
CA SER A 267 65.38 -7.32 -98.40
C SER A 267 65.40 -8.06 -97.06
N ALA A 268 66.39 -8.93 -96.82
CA ALA A 268 66.55 -9.63 -95.55
C ALA A 268 66.97 -8.68 -94.42
N ARG A 269 67.87 -7.72 -94.70
CA ARG A 269 68.27 -6.68 -93.75
C ARG A 269 67.08 -5.81 -93.39
N GLU A 270 66.27 -5.39 -94.36
CA GLU A 270 65.04 -4.62 -94.11
C GLU A 270 64.07 -5.41 -93.23
N LYS A 271 63.85 -6.70 -93.51
CA LYS A 271 63.01 -7.56 -92.64
C LYS A 271 63.55 -7.70 -91.22
N VAL A 272 64.86 -7.84 -91.05
CA VAL A 272 65.49 -7.89 -89.71
C VAL A 272 65.38 -6.55 -88.99
N MET A 273 65.54 -5.44 -89.72
CA MET A 273 65.36 -4.09 -89.17
C MET A 273 63.91 -3.87 -88.72
N GLU A 274 62.94 -4.27 -89.55
CA GLU A 274 61.51 -4.20 -89.24
C GLU A 274 61.15 -5.07 -88.03
N GLN A 275 61.69 -6.30 -87.94
CA GLN A 275 61.53 -7.13 -86.74
C GLN A 275 62.19 -6.51 -85.49
N TYR A 276 63.37 -5.92 -85.65
CA TYR A 276 64.06 -5.23 -84.56
C TYR A 276 63.26 -4.03 -84.07
N ASP A 277 62.70 -3.23 -84.98
CA ASP A 277 61.84 -2.09 -84.65
C ASP A 277 60.57 -2.56 -83.92
N ILE A 278 59.92 -3.64 -84.38
CA ILE A 278 58.76 -4.24 -83.68
C ILE A 278 59.12 -4.71 -82.26
N TYR A 279 60.27 -5.37 -82.09
CA TYR A 279 60.72 -5.81 -80.76
C TYR A 279 61.12 -4.66 -79.87
N ARG A 280 61.80 -3.63 -80.41
CA ARG A 280 62.16 -2.42 -79.67
C ARG A 280 60.90 -1.72 -79.18
N ASP A 281 59.93 -1.48 -80.05
CA ASP A 281 58.67 -0.82 -79.69
C ASP A 281 57.86 -1.64 -78.66
N SER A 282 57.92 -2.99 -78.75
CA SER A 282 57.32 -3.89 -77.75
C SER A 282 58.06 -3.87 -76.41
N VAL A 283 59.37 -3.65 -76.39
CA VAL A 283 60.16 -3.53 -75.15
C VAL A 283 59.99 -2.15 -74.53
N ASP A 284 59.93 -1.11 -75.36
CA ASP A 284 59.74 0.29 -74.92
C ASP A 284 58.39 0.52 -74.23
N CYS A 285 57.37 -0.31 -74.50
CA CYS A 285 56.08 -0.25 -73.80
C CYS A 285 56.05 -0.99 -72.46
N LEU A 286 57.01 -1.89 -72.19
CA LEU A 286 57.05 -2.69 -70.95
C LEU A 286 57.14 -1.84 -69.67
N PRO A 287 57.94 -0.75 -69.60
CA PRO A 287 57.95 0.12 -68.42
C PRO A 287 56.58 0.72 -68.09
N SER A 288 55.78 1.07 -69.10
CA SER A 288 54.41 1.58 -68.90
C SER A 288 53.50 0.48 -68.35
N CYS A 289 53.55 -0.73 -68.93
CA CYS A 289 52.81 -1.88 -68.42
C CYS A 289 53.21 -2.23 -66.97
N GLN A 290 54.51 -2.18 -66.65
CA GLN A 290 55.00 -2.44 -65.30
C GLN A 290 54.50 -1.39 -64.29
N LEU A 291 54.49 -0.11 -64.67
CA LEU A 291 53.95 0.97 -63.83
C LEU A 291 52.44 0.76 -63.59
N GLU A 292 51.70 0.36 -64.62
CA GLU A 292 50.27 0.06 -64.51
C GLU A 292 49.99 -1.16 -63.60
N VAL A 293 50.77 -2.23 -63.72
CA VAL A 293 50.67 -3.40 -62.80
C VAL A 293 50.95 -2.99 -61.36
N GLN A 294 51.97 -2.14 -61.10
CA GLN A 294 52.26 -1.63 -59.76
C GLN A 294 51.12 -0.76 -59.21
N LEU A 295 50.48 0.06 -60.05
CA LEU A 295 49.30 0.83 -59.68
C LEU A 295 48.12 -0.07 -59.32
N TYR A 296 47.86 -1.12 -60.11
CA TYR A 296 46.80 -2.10 -59.79
C TYR A 296 47.12 -2.89 -58.52
N GLN A 297 48.37 -3.27 -58.29
CA GLN A 297 48.80 -3.94 -57.06
C GLN A 297 48.57 -3.05 -55.83
N LYS A 298 48.95 -1.77 -55.91
CA LYS A 298 48.68 -0.79 -54.84
C LYS A 298 47.17 -0.63 -54.59
N LYS A 299 46.37 -0.50 -55.66
CA LYS A 299 44.91 -0.39 -55.57
C LYS A 299 44.29 -1.65 -54.95
N SER A 300 44.80 -2.84 -55.27
CA SER A 300 44.35 -4.09 -54.68
C SER A 300 44.69 -4.17 -53.18
N GLN A 301 45.86 -3.68 -52.77
CA GLN A 301 46.24 -3.61 -51.35
C GLN A 301 45.34 -2.61 -50.59
N ASP A 302 45.13 -1.41 -51.14
CA ASP A 302 44.24 -0.39 -50.55
C ASP A 302 42.81 -0.94 -50.38
N LEU A 303 42.31 -1.72 -51.35
CA LEU A 303 41.01 -2.39 -51.25
C LEU A 303 40.97 -3.47 -50.16
N ALA A 304 42.04 -4.25 -49.99
CA ALA A 304 42.15 -5.24 -48.93
C ALA A 304 42.15 -4.58 -47.54
N ASP A 305 42.95 -3.54 -47.35
CA ASP A 305 43.02 -2.78 -46.09
C ASP A 305 41.67 -2.11 -45.77
N ASN A 306 40.99 -1.56 -46.78
CA ASN A 306 39.65 -0.99 -46.61
C ASN A 306 38.60 -2.05 -46.27
N ARG A 307 38.71 -3.27 -46.82
CA ARG A 307 37.82 -4.38 -46.46
C ARG A 307 38.00 -4.81 -45.01
N GLU A 308 39.23 -4.85 -44.52
CA GLU A 308 39.51 -5.16 -43.11
C GLU A 308 38.93 -4.08 -42.17
N LYS A 309 39.13 -2.80 -42.50
CA LYS A 309 38.52 -1.68 -41.76
C LYS A 309 37.00 -1.70 -41.78
N LEU A 310 36.38 -2.02 -42.92
CA LEU A 310 34.94 -2.20 -43.01
C LEU A 310 34.47 -3.37 -42.15
N SER A 311 35.21 -4.47 -42.09
CA SER A 311 34.89 -5.59 -41.23
C SER A 311 34.98 -5.24 -39.75
N SER A 312 35.95 -4.42 -39.33
CA SER A 312 36.03 -3.98 -37.92
C SER A 312 34.91 -3.00 -37.57
N LEU A 313 34.60 -2.04 -38.46
CA LEU A 313 33.49 -1.10 -38.28
C LEU A 313 32.13 -1.81 -38.25
N LEU A 314 31.93 -2.85 -39.07
CA LEU A 314 30.71 -3.65 -39.04
C LEU A 314 30.53 -4.37 -37.70
N LYS A 315 31.61 -4.95 -37.15
CA LYS A 315 31.57 -5.59 -35.82
C LYS A 315 31.27 -4.57 -34.71
N GLU A 316 31.84 -3.38 -34.80
CA GLU A 316 31.56 -2.29 -33.86
C GLU A 316 30.10 -1.82 -33.95
N SER A 317 29.56 -1.68 -35.17
CA SER A 317 28.15 -1.31 -35.41
C SER A 317 27.20 -2.34 -34.80
N LEU A 318 27.46 -3.64 -35.00
CA LEU A 318 26.65 -4.71 -34.41
C LEU A 318 26.69 -4.69 -32.88
N ASN A 319 27.88 -4.52 -32.29
CA ASN A 319 28.00 -4.40 -30.82
C ASN A 319 27.25 -3.17 -30.27
N LEU A 320 27.27 -2.04 -31.00
CA LEU A 320 26.53 -0.84 -30.61
C LEU A 320 25.02 -1.04 -30.76
N GLU A 321 24.57 -1.73 -31.81
CA GLU A 321 23.16 -2.11 -31.99
C GLU A 321 22.66 -3.00 -30.84
N ASP A 322 23.43 -4.03 -30.46
CA ASP A 322 23.12 -4.90 -29.32
C ASP A 322 23.06 -4.10 -28.01
N GLN A 323 23.98 -3.16 -27.80
CA GLN A 323 23.97 -2.29 -26.61
C GLN A 323 22.76 -1.37 -26.58
N ILE A 324 22.40 -0.75 -27.73
CA ILE A 324 21.20 0.09 -27.85
C ILE A 324 19.95 -0.73 -27.58
N GLU A 325 19.86 -1.97 -28.07
CA GLU A 325 18.74 -2.85 -27.79
C GLU A 325 18.64 -3.16 -26.29
N SER A 326 19.75 -3.55 -25.67
CA SER A 326 19.85 -3.80 -24.23
C SER A 326 19.40 -2.58 -23.41
N ASP A 327 19.95 -1.40 -23.69
CA ASP A 327 19.64 -0.15 -23.00
C ASP A 327 18.17 0.26 -23.21
N SER A 328 17.62 0.04 -24.41
CA SER A 328 16.21 0.29 -24.69
C SER A 328 15.28 -0.61 -23.86
N SER A 329 15.70 -1.86 -23.62
CA SER A 329 14.96 -2.82 -22.80
C SER A 329 14.99 -2.42 -21.32
N GLU A 330 16.13 -1.92 -20.84
CA GLU A 330 16.30 -1.40 -19.49
C GLU A 330 15.50 -0.11 -19.27
N LEU A 331 15.53 0.82 -20.22
CA LEU A 331 14.77 2.06 -20.17
C LEU A 331 13.26 1.80 -20.12
N LYS A 332 12.77 0.80 -20.86
CA LYS A 332 11.37 0.35 -20.77
C LYS A 332 11.04 -0.19 -19.37
N LYS A 333 11.90 -1.03 -18.78
CA LYS A 333 11.74 -1.55 -17.40
C LYS A 333 11.69 -0.41 -16.39
N LEU A 334 12.66 0.51 -16.43
CA LEU A 334 12.72 1.68 -15.55
C LEU A 334 11.49 2.57 -15.71
N LYS A 335 10.98 2.76 -16.94
CA LYS A 335 9.76 3.54 -17.17
C LYS A 335 8.53 2.90 -16.52
N THR A 336 8.43 1.57 -16.54
CA THR A 336 7.34 0.88 -15.84
C THR A 336 7.44 1.01 -14.33
N GLU A 337 8.66 0.98 -13.78
CA GLU A 337 8.91 1.19 -12.36
C GLU A 337 8.59 2.63 -11.94
N GLU A 338 9.03 3.63 -12.70
CA GLU A 338 8.70 5.05 -12.49
C GLU A 338 7.18 5.26 -12.44
N ASN A 339 6.45 4.73 -13.42
CA ASN A 339 4.99 4.81 -13.45
C ASN A 339 4.35 4.14 -12.24
N SER A 340 4.92 3.03 -11.75
CA SER A 340 4.44 2.36 -10.54
C SER A 340 4.68 3.19 -9.28
N LEU A 341 5.83 3.85 -9.17
CA LEU A 341 6.18 4.76 -8.07
C LEU A 341 5.28 6.00 -8.08
N ILE A 342 5.06 6.62 -9.25
CA ILE A 342 4.14 7.76 -9.41
C ILE A 342 2.74 7.41 -8.89
N ARG A 343 2.19 6.24 -9.28
CA ARG A 343 0.89 5.77 -8.78
C ARG A 343 0.88 5.58 -7.26
N MET A 344 1.92 4.97 -6.69
CA MET A 344 2.02 4.81 -5.24
C MET A 344 2.10 6.15 -4.51
N THR A 345 2.86 7.12 -5.03
CA THR A 345 2.95 8.47 -4.47
C THR A 345 1.60 9.17 -4.48
N THR A 346 0.82 9.05 -5.57
CA THR A 346 -0.53 9.61 -5.64
C THR A 346 -1.46 9.01 -4.58
N VAL A 347 -1.50 7.68 -4.47
CA VAL A 347 -2.32 6.99 -3.44
C VAL A 347 -1.90 7.40 -2.02
N LYS A 348 -0.59 7.55 -1.75
CA LYS A 348 -0.10 8.01 -0.45
C LYS A 348 -0.47 9.47 -0.17
N LYS A 349 -0.41 10.36 -1.17
CA LYS A 349 -0.85 11.76 -1.05
C LYS A 349 -2.35 11.86 -0.76
N GLU A 350 -3.18 11.06 -1.42
CA GLU A 350 -4.64 11.00 -1.18
C GLU A 350 -4.97 10.49 0.22
N LYS A 351 -4.30 9.41 0.67
CA LYS A 351 -4.44 8.91 2.05
C LYS A 351 -4.03 9.97 3.08
N LEU A 352 -2.93 10.69 2.83
CA LEU A 352 -2.48 11.78 3.71
C LEU A 352 -3.50 12.93 3.75
N ALA A 353 -4.05 13.33 2.61
CA ALA A 353 -5.08 14.37 2.54
C ALA A 353 -6.35 13.96 3.31
N THR A 354 -6.79 12.71 3.16
CA THR A 354 -7.93 12.15 3.90
C THR A 354 -7.68 12.12 5.40
N ALA A 355 -6.49 11.70 5.83
CA ALA A 355 -6.11 11.70 7.24
C ALA A 355 -6.08 13.12 7.83
N ARG A 356 -5.50 14.09 7.11
CA ARG A 356 -5.52 15.51 7.50
C ARG A 356 -6.93 16.06 7.64
N PHE A 357 -7.81 15.76 6.70
CA PHE A 357 -9.21 16.16 6.77
C PHE A 357 -9.92 15.58 8.01
N LYS A 358 -9.74 14.28 8.30
CA LYS A 358 -10.29 13.64 9.51
C LYS A 358 -9.76 14.27 10.80
N ILE A 359 -8.48 14.61 10.86
CA ILE A 359 -7.87 15.28 12.03
C ILE A 359 -8.48 16.66 12.22
N ASN A 360 -8.56 17.47 11.16
CA ASN A 360 -9.13 18.82 11.24
C ASN A 360 -10.60 18.77 11.70
N LYS A 361 -11.40 17.85 11.14
CA LYS A 361 -12.79 17.66 11.58
C LYS A 361 -12.90 17.31 13.06
N LYS A 362 -12.08 16.38 13.56
CA LYS A 362 -12.04 16.05 14.99
C LYS A 362 -11.63 17.24 15.87
N GLN A 363 -10.69 18.07 15.40
CA GLN A 363 -10.30 19.28 16.12
C GLN A 363 -11.45 20.29 16.20
N GLU A 364 -12.23 20.46 15.12
CA GLU A 364 -13.43 21.30 15.12
C GLU A 364 -14.51 20.74 16.05
N ASP A 365 -14.78 19.44 16.00
CA ASP A 365 -15.75 18.78 16.88
C ASP A 365 -15.37 18.97 18.36
N VAL A 366 -14.09 18.81 18.71
CA VAL A 366 -13.58 19.03 20.07
C VAL A 366 -13.70 20.50 20.48
N LYS A 367 -13.44 21.45 19.57
CA LYS A 367 -13.63 22.89 19.85
C LYS A 367 -15.11 23.20 20.13
N HIS A 368 -16.02 22.68 19.33
CA HIS A 368 -17.46 22.85 19.54
C HIS A 368 -17.91 22.20 20.86
N TYR A 369 -17.46 20.98 21.15
CA TYR A 369 -17.77 20.31 22.42
C TYR A 369 -17.25 21.09 23.63
N LYS A 370 -16.01 21.59 23.57
CA LYS A 370 -15.44 22.44 24.62
C LYS A 370 -16.28 23.70 24.84
N GLN A 371 -16.70 24.37 23.76
CA GLN A 371 -17.53 25.57 23.85
C GLN A 371 -18.88 25.27 24.49
N ALA A 372 -19.55 24.19 24.08
CA ALA A 372 -20.82 23.76 24.66
C ALA A 372 -20.68 23.41 26.17
N MET A 373 -19.60 22.72 26.55
CA MET A 373 -19.31 22.42 27.96
C MET A 373 -19.08 23.67 28.80
N ILE A 374 -18.39 24.68 28.26
CA ILE A 374 -18.21 25.97 28.94
C ILE A 374 -19.57 26.65 29.15
N GLU A 375 -20.44 26.67 28.14
CA GLU A 375 -21.78 27.23 28.26
C GLU A 375 -22.66 26.50 29.29
N ASP A 376 -22.59 25.16 29.34
CA ASP A 376 -23.33 24.38 30.32
C ASP A 376 -22.79 24.57 31.75
N CYS A 377 -21.47 24.66 31.93
CA CYS A 377 -20.86 25.03 33.20
C CYS A 377 -21.33 26.40 33.68
N ASN A 378 -21.40 27.40 32.78
CA ASN A 378 -21.91 28.72 33.11
C ASN A 378 -23.38 28.67 33.58
N LYS A 379 -24.24 27.92 32.88
CA LYS A 379 -25.65 27.74 33.30
C LYS A 379 -25.79 27.05 34.66
N VAL A 380 -24.95 26.06 34.95
CA VAL A 380 -24.93 25.38 36.26
C VAL A 380 -24.47 26.35 37.35
N GLN A 381 -23.46 27.16 37.07
CA GLN A 381 -22.97 28.18 37.99
C GLN A 381 -24.05 29.23 38.30
N GLU A 382 -24.73 29.76 37.28
CA GLU A 382 -25.87 30.68 37.46
C GLU A 382 -26.98 30.07 38.34
N LYS A 383 -27.35 28.81 38.09
CA LYS A 383 -28.36 28.11 38.92
C LYS A 383 -27.88 27.91 40.36
N ARG A 384 -26.61 27.55 40.56
CA ARG A 384 -26.02 27.40 41.88
C ARG A 384 -26.10 28.73 42.64
N ASP A 385 -25.74 29.83 41.99
CA ASP A 385 -25.72 31.15 42.61
C ASP A 385 -27.15 31.58 43.00
N ALA A 386 -28.14 31.34 42.14
CA ALA A 386 -29.56 31.57 42.45
C ALA A 386 -30.06 30.73 43.64
N VAL A 387 -29.69 29.43 43.71
CA VAL A 387 -30.07 28.57 44.85
C VAL A 387 -29.37 29.02 46.13
N CYS A 388 -28.10 29.44 46.05
CA CYS A 388 -27.36 29.95 47.19
C CYS A 388 -28.05 31.21 47.76
N GLU A 389 -28.46 32.13 46.89
CA GLU A 389 -29.22 33.32 47.27
C GLU A 389 -30.55 32.94 47.96
N GLN A 390 -31.30 31.99 47.42
CA GLN A 390 -32.52 31.48 48.04
C GLN A 390 -32.26 30.87 49.43
N VAL A 391 -31.24 30.02 49.57
CA VAL A 391 -30.85 29.42 50.86
C VAL A 391 -30.46 30.49 51.87
N THR A 392 -29.71 31.52 51.46
CA THR A 392 -29.37 32.63 52.35
C THR A 392 -30.62 33.39 52.82
N THR A 393 -31.58 33.60 51.92
CA THR A 393 -32.87 34.25 52.24
C THR A 393 -33.68 33.43 53.25
N VAL A 394 -33.85 32.13 53.00
CA VAL A 394 -34.57 31.22 53.91
C VAL A 394 -33.87 31.14 55.27
N ASN A 395 -32.54 31.08 55.31
CA ASN A 395 -31.81 31.08 56.58
C ASN A 395 -32.02 32.37 57.37
N GLN A 396 -32.06 33.53 56.71
CA GLN A 396 -32.40 34.80 57.36
C GLN A 396 -33.82 34.79 57.92
N GLU A 397 -34.80 34.22 57.20
CA GLU A 397 -36.17 34.07 57.69
C GLU A 397 -36.26 33.12 58.90
N ILE A 398 -35.57 31.98 58.85
CA ILE A 398 -35.49 31.04 59.99
C ILE A 398 -34.92 31.76 61.23
N HIS A 399 -33.86 32.56 61.06
CA HIS A 399 -33.30 33.35 62.16
C HIS A 399 -34.31 34.36 62.73
N LYS A 400 -35.05 35.08 61.87
CA LYS A 400 -36.12 36.00 62.29
C LYS A 400 -37.21 35.28 63.07
N ILE A 401 -37.69 34.12 62.58
CA ILE A 401 -38.72 33.32 63.23
C ILE A 401 -38.24 32.78 64.58
N LYS A 402 -37.02 32.24 64.66
CA LYS A 402 -36.43 31.76 65.91
C LYS A 402 -36.33 32.88 66.96
N SER A 403 -35.89 34.07 66.55
CA SER A 403 -35.85 35.25 67.42
C SER A 403 -37.24 35.63 67.93
N ALA A 404 -38.25 35.66 67.05
CA ALA A 404 -39.63 35.95 67.43
C ALA A 404 -40.21 34.92 68.41
N ILE A 405 -39.97 33.62 68.20
CA ILE A 405 -40.38 32.55 69.13
C ILE A 405 -39.73 32.75 70.50
N GLN A 406 -38.44 33.09 70.53
CA GLN A 406 -37.73 33.32 71.79
C GLN A 406 -38.31 34.53 72.55
N GLN A 407 -38.55 35.64 71.85
CA GLN A 407 -39.20 36.81 72.44
C GLN A 407 -40.60 36.49 73.00
N LEU A 408 -41.40 35.69 72.28
CA LEU A 408 -42.71 35.24 72.75
C LEU A 408 -42.61 34.37 74.01
N ARG A 409 -41.63 33.45 74.08
CA ARG A 409 -41.38 32.64 75.28
C ARG A 409 -41.00 33.50 76.49
N ASP A 410 -40.14 34.49 76.30
CA ASP A 410 -39.68 35.37 77.37
C ASP A 410 -40.81 36.29 77.86
N THR A 411 -41.67 36.78 76.95
CA THR A 411 -42.88 37.52 77.31
C THR A 411 -43.86 36.64 78.07
N LYS A 412 -44.14 35.41 77.60
CA LYS A 412 -44.99 34.46 78.33
C LYS A 412 -44.46 34.19 79.73
N LYS A 413 -43.14 34.00 79.89
CA LYS A 413 -42.52 33.75 81.20
C LYS A 413 -42.69 34.96 82.13
N ARG A 414 -42.50 36.18 81.63
CA ARG A 414 -42.77 37.43 82.39
C ARG A 414 -44.22 37.53 82.83
N GLU A 415 -45.18 37.26 81.94
CA GLU A 415 -46.61 37.31 82.28
C GLU A 415 -46.99 36.26 83.33
N ILE A 416 -46.44 35.04 83.24
CA ILE A 416 -46.64 34.00 84.28
C ILE A 416 -46.12 34.49 85.64
N LEU A 417 -44.90 35.02 85.70
CA LEU A 417 -44.30 35.52 86.95
C LEU A 417 -45.11 36.68 87.52
N LYS A 418 -45.52 37.63 86.68
CA LYS A 418 -46.35 38.78 87.08
C LYS A 418 -47.72 38.33 87.60
N SER A 419 -48.35 37.36 86.94
CA SER A 419 -49.62 36.78 87.42
C SER A 419 -49.46 36.05 88.75
N GLN A 420 -48.36 35.32 88.95
CA GLN A 420 -48.05 34.65 90.22
C GLN A 420 -47.82 35.68 91.34
N GLU A 421 -47.08 36.76 91.06
CA GLU A 421 -46.85 37.85 92.00
C GLU A 421 -48.16 38.53 92.42
N ILE A 422 -49.03 38.86 91.45
CA ILE A 422 -50.37 39.42 91.72
C ILE A 422 -51.18 38.47 92.61
N PHE A 423 -51.16 37.17 92.32
CA PHE A 423 -51.89 36.16 93.11
C PHE A 423 -51.38 36.08 94.56
N VAL A 424 -50.06 36.07 94.77
CA VAL A 424 -49.45 36.07 96.11
C VAL A 424 -49.80 37.36 96.86
N ASN A 425 -49.72 38.51 96.19
CA ASN A 425 -50.07 39.79 96.78
C ASN A 425 -51.55 39.82 97.21
N LEU A 426 -52.47 39.39 96.34
CA LEU A 426 -53.91 39.27 96.65
C LEU A 426 -54.15 38.34 97.84
N LYS A 427 -53.49 37.17 97.86
CA LYS A 427 -53.60 36.20 98.96
C LYS A 427 -53.15 36.83 100.27
N SER A 428 -52.00 37.50 100.31
CA SER A 428 -51.48 38.17 101.50
C SER A 428 -52.36 39.33 101.97
N ALA A 429 -52.97 40.08 101.04
CA ALA A 429 -53.89 41.16 101.35
C ALA A 429 -55.19 40.63 101.96
N LEU A 430 -55.70 39.50 101.45
CA LEU A 430 -56.83 38.76 102.02
C LEU A 430 -56.53 38.25 103.42
N GLU A 431 -55.35 37.64 103.62
CA GLU A 431 -54.89 37.16 104.94
C GLU A 431 -54.82 38.31 105.95
N LYS A 432 -54.19 39.44 105.59
CA LYS A 432 -54.15 40.65 106.43
C LYS A 432 -55.53 41.22 106.72
N TYR A 433 -56.43 41.21 105.74
CA TYR A 433 -57.81 41.67 105.93
C TYR A 433 -58.55 40.77 106.94
N HIS A 434 -58.40 39.46 106.83
CA HIS A 434 -58.96 38.50 107.78
C HIS A 434 -58.38 38.68 109.18
N GLU A 435 -57.06 38.84 109.31
CA GLU A 435 -56.36 39.09 110.58
C GLU A 435 -56.81 40.42 111.22
N GLY A 436 -57.11 41.43 110.39
CA GLY A 436 -57.69 42.71 110.83
C GLY A 436 -59.13 42.56 111.36
N ILE A 437 -59.97 41.76 110.71
CA ILE A 437 -61.32 41.44 111.20
C ILE A 437 -61.23 40.70 112.54
N GLU A 438 -60.33 39.73 112.64
CA GLU A 438 -60.11 38.93 113.85
C GLU A 438 -59.69 39.83 115.03
N LYS A 439 -58.71 40.72 114.83
CA LYS A 439 -58.33 41.72 115.85
C LYS A 439 -59.47 42.65 116.27
N VAL A 440 -60.26 43.15 115.32
CA VAL A 440 -61.41 44.03 115.66
C VAL A 440 -62.47 43.26 116.43
N ALA A 441 -62.68 41.97 116.13
CA ALA A 441 -63.57 41.10 116.88
C ALA A 441 -63.05 40.88 118.32
N GLU A 442 -61.75 40.62 118.48
CA GLU A 442 -61.09 40.48 119.79
C GLU A 442 -61.15 41.78 120.61
N GLU A 443 -60.82 42.94 120.03
CA GLU A 443 -60.91 44.24 120.71
C GLU A 443 -62.35 44.58 121.12
N ARG A 444 -63.33 44.27 120.27
CA ARG A 444 -64.75 44.46 120.62
C ARG A 444 -65.17 43.53 121.75
N SER A 445 -64.71 42.29 121.74
CA SER A 445 -64.91 41.35 122.84
C SER A 445 -64.32 41.90 124.15
N ALA A 446 -63.07 42.37 124.12
CA ALA A 446 -62.40 42.96 125.27
C ALA A 446 -63.09 44.23 125.79
N LYS A 447 -63.52 45.14 124.89
CA LYS A 447 -64.29 46.35 125.28
C LYS A 447 -65.68 46.02 125.83
N LEU A 448 -66.34 44.99 125.30
CA LEU A 448 -67.59 44.47 125.85
C LEU A 448 -67.37 43.93 127.26
N GLU A 449 -66.31 43.17 127.50
CA GLU A 449 -65.94 42.70 128.83
C GLU A 449 -65.62 43.86 129.79
N GLU A 450 -64.87 44.86 129.34
CA GLU A 450 -64.53 46.05 130.13
C GLU A 450 -65.79 46.87 130.49
N LYS A 451 -66.67 47.16 129.53
CA LYS A 451 -67.95 47.83 129.81
C LYS A 451 -68.84 47.02 130.73
N THR A 452 -68.86 45.69 130.57
CA THR A 452 -69.61 44.79 131.45
C THR A 452 -69.05 44.83 132.87
N ALA A 453 -67.72 44.97 133.02
CA ALA A 453 -67.06 45.16 134.32
C ALA A 453 -67.31 46.56 134.92
N GLU A 454 -67.34 47.63 134.12
CA GLU A 454 -67.70 48.98 134.58
C GLU A 454 -69.16 49.08 135.03
N LEU A 455 -70.10 48.45 134.30
CA LEU A 455 -71.50 48.34 134.71
C LEU A 455 -71.62 47.63 136.07
N LYS A 456 -70.87 46.54 136.27
CA LYS A 456 -70.77 45.88 137.58
C LYS A 456 -70.26 46.82 138.67
N LYS A 457 -69.24 47.67 138.40
CA LYS A 457 -68.73 48.67 139.36
C LYS A 457 -69.69 49.81 139.67
N ARG A 458 -70.45 50.32 138.69
CA ARG A 458 -71.44 51.38 138.90
C ARG A 458 -72.65 50.89 139.70
N MET A 459 -73.10 49.66 139.48
CA MET A 459 -74.20 49.08 140.27
C MET A 459 -73.84 48.92 141.76
N VAL A 460 -72.56 48.70 142.09
CA VAL A 460 -72.10 48.55 143.49
C VAL A 460 -71.99 49.89 144.23
N ARG A 461 -71.97 51.05 143.54
CA ARG A 461 -71.95 52.38 144.18
C ARG A 461 -73.32 53.01 144.40
N MET A 462 -74.41 52.36 143.99
CA MET A 462 -75.78 52.85 144.17
C MET A 462 -76.57 52.12 145.27
N VAL A 463 -75.92 51.28 146.06
CA VAL A 463 -76.46 50.64 147.27
C VAL A 463 -75.46 50.84 148.38
#